data_AF-A0A087TZL9-F1
#
_entry.id   AF-A0A087TZL9-F1
#
_cell.length_a   1.000
_cell.length_b   1.000
_cell.length_c   1.000
_cell.angle_alpha   90.00
_cell.angle_beta   90.00
_cell.angle_gamma   90.00
#
_symmetry.space_group_name_H-M   'P 1'
#
loop_
_entity.id
_entity.type
_entity.pdbx_description
1 polymer ?
#
loop_
_entity_poly.entity_id
_entity_poly.type
_entity_poly.pdbx_seq_one_letter_code
_entity_poly.pdbx_strand_id
1 'polypeptide(L)'
;LIGAPYRERLTSTLDTIIEKTQDFTDSAYTSHAHREKILLLCDRARLELNQLLRVGVNLDQAGCSSPTEDLEAAILQILRASKDLKQELQDAALDQAQELVKLFDEVHILSYLKTSAIAGDKDKLEEFSEKFSEYAEHVQDV
;
A
#
# COMPACT_ATOMS: atom_id res chain seq x y z
N LEU A 1 3.86 25.22 19.84
CA LEU A 1 4.88 24.28 19.30
C LEU A 1 4.38 23.27 18.26
N ILE A 2 3.08 23.18 17.93
CA ILE A 2 2.63 22.78 16.57
C ILE A 2 1.45 23.69 16.25
N GLY A 3 1.70 24.78 15.52
CA GLY A 3 0.65 25.75 15.19
C GLY A 3 -0.48 25.12 14.39
N ALA A 4 -1.69 25.68 14.48
CA ALA A 4 -2.86 25.26 13.69
C ALA A 4 -2.55 24.89 12.22
N PRO A 5 -1.82 25.71 11.43
CA PRO A 5 -1.52 25.35 10.04
C PRO A 5 -0.65 24.10 9.88
N TYR A 6 0.24 23.81 10.83
CA TYR A 6 1.05 22.59 10.79
C TYR A 6 0.24 21.35 11.16
N ARG A 7 -0.72 21.49 12.10
CA ARG A 7 -1.62 20.39 12.46
C ARG A 7 -2.48 20.00 11.27
N GLU A 8 -3.14 20.97 10.64
CA GLU A 8 -3.95 20.76 9.44
C GLU A 8 -3.15 20.12 8.32
N ARG A 9 -1.94 20.64 8.06
CA ARG A 9 -1.05 20.09 7.03
C ARG A 9 -0.64 18.65 7.31
N LEU A 10 -0.27 18.31 8.54
CA LEU A 10 0.13 16.95 8.90
C LEU A 10 -1.05 15.97 8.77
N THR A 11 -2.22 16.36 9.27
CA THR A 11 -3.45 15.55 9.15
C THR A 11 -3.83 15.34 7.69
N SER A 12 -3.92 16.41 6.91
CA SER A 12 -4.26 16.33 5.48
C SER A 12 -3.23 15.50 4.68
N THR A 13 -1.94 15.59 5.02
CA THR A 13 -0.91 14.78 4.37
C THR A 13 -1.12 13.30 4.67
N LEU A 14 -1.38 12.94 5.93
CA LEU A 14 -1.63 11.54 6.29
C LEU A 14 -2.92 11.01 5.66
N ASP A 15 -3.99 11.82 5.63
CA ASP A 15 -5.23 11.45 4.96
C ASP A 15 -5.02 11.19 3.47
N THR A 16 -4.24 12.04 2.79
CA THR A 16 -3.87 11.85 1.37
C THR A 16 -3.07 10.56 1.15
N ILE A 17 -2.15 10.23 2.06
CA ILE A 17 -1.39 8.97 2.00
C ILE A 17 -2.35 7.79 2.12
N ILE A 18 -3.25 7.82 3.10
CA ILE A 18 -4.18 6.72 3.37
C ILE A 18 -5.18 6.56 2.22
N GLU A 19 -5.67 7.65 1.64
CA GLU A 19 -6.51 7.64 0.44
C GLU A 19 -5.78 6.97 -0.73
N LYS A 20 -4.54 7.37 -1.01
CA LYS A 20 -3.72 6.75 -2.07
C LYS A 20 -3.36 5.29 -1.80
N THR A 21 -3.34 4.87 -0.55
CA THR A 21 -3.13 3.48 -0.17
C THR A 21 -4.36 2.60 -0.47
N GLN A 22 -5.54 3.19 -0.69
CA GLN A 22 -6.74 2.42 -1.03
C GLN A 22 -6.59 1.64 -2.33
N ASP A 23 -5.89 2.21 -3.32
CA ASP A 23 -5.58 1.56 -4.60
C ASP A 23 -4.91 0.19 -4.38
N PHE A 24 -3.99 0.09 -3.41
CA PHE A 24 -3.40 -1.18 -3.03
C PHE A 24 -4.42 -2.08 -2.34
N THR A 25 -5.15 -1.57 -1.35
CA THR A 25 -6.06 -2.44 -0.59
C THR A 25 -7.18 -3.01 -1.45
N ASP A 26 -7.70 -2.23 -2.41
CA ASP A 26 -8.82 -2.61 -3.27
C ASP A 26 -8.42 -3.34 -4.55
N SER A 27 -7.12 -3.43 -4.84
CA SER A 27 -6.62 -4.28 -5.92
C SER A 27 -6.96 -5.75 -5.68
N ALA A 28 -7.47 -6.42 -6.72
CA ALA A 28 -7.71 -7.86 -6.73
C ALA A 28 -6.42 -8.68 -6.54
N TYR A 29 -5.26 -8.05 -6.74
CA TYR A 29 -3.95 -8.67 -6.70
C TYR A 29 -3.21 -8.43 -5.38
N THR A 30 -3.78 -7.66 -4.45
CA THR A 30 -3.24 -7.54 -3.09
C THR A 30 -3.72 -8.70 -2.25
N SER A 31 -2.78 -9.47 -1.67
CA SER A 31 -3.14 -10.56 -0.78
C SER A 31 -3.95 -10.07 0.43
N HIS A 32 -4.85 -10.91 0.94
CA HIS A 32 -5.64 -10.57 2.13
C HIS A 32 -4.74 -10.20 3.33
N ALA A 33 -3.59 -10.88 3.47
CA ALA A 33 -2.64 -10.61 4.55
C ALA A 33 -2.03 -9.21 4.44
N HIS A 34 -1.59 -8.81 3.22
CA HIS A 34 -1.10 -7.45 2.98
C HIS A 34 -2.22 -6.43 3.18
N ARG A 35 -3.41 -6.66 2.64
CA ARG A 35 -4.57 -5.76 2.80
C ARG A 35 -4.86 -5.48 4.28
N GLU A 36 -4.98 -6.52 5.10
CA GLU A 36 -5.25 -6.38 6.54
C GLU A 36 -4.13 -5.62 7.25
N LYS A 37 -2.87 -5.97 6.97
CA LYS A 37 -1.71 -5.33 7.60
C LYS A 37 -1.57 -3.85 7.21
N ILE A 38 -1.80 -3.51 5.95
CA ILE A 38 -1.82 -2.13 5.46
C ILE A 38 -2.88 -1.31 6.21
N LEU A 39 -4.11 -1.83 6.34
CA LEU A 39 -5.20 -1.14 7.04
C LEU A 39 -4.86 -0.91 8.53
N LEU A 40 -4.31 -1.92 9.20
CA LEU A 40 -3.85 -1.78 10.59
C LEU A 40 -2.73 -0.74 10.74
N LEU A 41 -1.81 -0.67 9.78
CA LEU A 41 -0.72 0.31 9.79
C LEU A 41 -1.23 1.73 9.50
N CYS A 42 -2.24 1.89 8.65
CA CYS A 42 -2.94 3.17 8.45
C CYS A 42 -3.58 3.64 9.77
N ASP A 43 -4.31 2.76 10.47
CA ASP A 43 -4.92 3.09 11.76
C ASP A 43 -3.87 3.44 12.82
N ARG A 44 -2.76 2.70 12.85
CA ARG A 44 -1.63 3.01 13.73
C ARG A 44 -1.02 4.38 13.41
N ALA A 45 -0.80 4.71 12.14
CA ALA A 45 -0.27 6.01 11.75
C ALA A 45 -1.22 7.16 12.16
N ARG A 46 -2.55 6.96 12.05
CA ARG A 46 -3.55 7.91 12.55
C ARG A 46 -3.46 8.08 14.06
N LEU A 47 -3.33 6.99 14.80
CA LEU A 47 -3.20 7.02 16.26
C LEU A 47 -1.95 7.79 16.70
N GLU A 48 -0.79 7.47 16.12
CA GLU A 48 0.48 8.11 16.48
C GLU A 48 0.53 9.59 16.08
N LEU A 49 -0.09 9.96 14.96
CA LEU A 49 -0.21 11.37 14.59
C LEU A 49 -1.08 12.12 15.60
N ASN A 50 -2.24 11.57 15.98
CA ASN A 50 -3.10 12.18 16.99
C ASN A 50 -2.38 12.33 18.34
N GLN A 51 -1.55 11.36 18.71
CA GLN A 51 -0.71 11.43 19.90
C GLN A 51 0.29 12.59 19.82
N LEU A 52 1.01 12.72 18.69
CA LEU A 52 1.94 13.82 18.45
C LEU A 52 1.25 15.18 18.54
N LEU A 53 0.09 15.32 17.89
CA LEU A 53 -0.68 16.56 17.91
C LEU A 53 -1.14 16.92 19.33
N ARG A 54 -1.60 15.93 20.11
CA ARG A 54 -2.00 16.12 21.52
C ARG A 54 -0.84 16.61 22.38
N VAL A 55 0.33 15.97 22.26
CA VAL A 55 1.55 16.41 22.98
C VAL A 55 1.92 17.84 22.58
N GLY A 56 1.91 18.14 21.28
CA GLY A 56 2.22 19.48 20.77
C GLY A 56 1.27 20.57 21.26
N VAL A 57 -0.03 20.28 21.40
CA VAL A 57 -1.02 21.20 21.97
C VAL A 57 -0.80 21.41 23.47
N ASN A 58 -0.55 20.34 24.22
CA ASN A 58 -0.30 20.42 25.66
C ASN A 58 0.93 21.28 25.98
N LEU A 59 2.01 21.14 25.20
CA LEU A 59 3.22 21.96 25.35
C LEU A 59 2.97 23.44 25.05
N ASP A 60 2.16 23.72 24.01
CA ASP A 60 1.76 25.07 23.65
C ASP A 60 0.97 25.75 24.78
N GLN A 61 0.02 25.03 25.38
CA GLN A 61 -0.79 25.50 26.51
C GLN A 61 0.05 25.70 27.78
N ALA A 62 1.06 24.86 28.00
CA ALA A 62 1.98 24.99 29.13
C ALA A 62 3.01 26.13 28.96
N GLY A 63 3.01 26.82 27.82
CA GLY A 63 4.02 27.85 27.51
C GLY A 63 5.44 27.29 27.38
N CYS A 64 5.57 25.97 27.22
CA CYS A 64 6.86 25.29 27.13
C CYS A 64 7.40 25.41 25.70
N SER A 65 8.53 26.10 25.54
CA SER A 65 9.20 26.27 24.24
C SER A 65 10.33 25.26 23.98
N SER A 66 10.69 24.45 24.98
CA SER A 66 11.75 23.45 24.86
C SER A 66 11.18 22.09 24.44
N PRO A 67 11.89 21.33 23.57
CA PRO A 67 11.57 19.93 23.30
C PRO A 67 11.50 19.13 24.61
N THR A 68 10.53 18.23 24.70
CA THR A 68 10.37 17.29 25.82
C THR A 68 10.59 15.87 25.35
N GLU A 69 10.97 14.98 26.27
CA GLU A 69 11.10 13.54 25.98
C GLU A 69 9.80 12.96 25.40
N ASP A 70 8.64 13.40 25.90
CA ASP A 70 7.33 13.00 25.37
C ASP A 70 7.12 13.42 23.91
N LEU A 71 7.58 14.62 23.54
CA LEU A 71 7.50 15.11 22.16
C LEU A 71 8.43 14.31 21.25
N GLU A 72 9.67 14.08 21.68
CA GLU A 72 10.63 13.27 20.94
C GLU A 72 10.12 11.83 20.77
N ALA A 73 9.56 11.23 21.81
CA ALA A 73 8.95 9.91 21.75
C ALA A 73 7.79 9.87 20.75
N ALA A 74 6.88 10.84 20.79
CA ALA A 74 5.76 10.90 19.86
C ALA A 74 6.22 11.08 18.39
N ILE A 75 7.25 11.89 18.15
CA ILE A 75 7.88 12.02 16.82
C ILE A 75 8.46 10.68 16.36
N LEU A 76 9.19 9.98 17.22
CA LEU A 76 9.76 8.68 16.89
C LEU A 76 8.68 7.63 16.58
N GLN A 77 7.55 7.65 17.29
CA GLN A 77 6.48 6.69 17.03
C GLN A 77 5.79 6.92 15.68
N ILE A 78 5.47 8.17 15.31
CA ILE A 78 4.87 8.44 14.00
C ILE A 78 5.84 8.14 12.85
N LEU A 79 7.14 8.40 13.04
CA LEU A 79 8.17 8.03 12.05
C LEU A 79 8.26 6.51 11.87
N ARG A 80 8.20 5.74 12.97
CA ARG A 80 8.18 4.27 12.90
C ARG A 80 6.91 3.76 12.22
N ALA A 81 5.73 4.24 12.62
CA ALA A 81 4.47 3.85 12.01
C ALA A 81 4.44 4.16 10.50
N SER A 82 4.96 5.32 10.10
CA SER A 82 5.07 5.70 8.68
C SER A 82 6.05 4.82 7.91
N LYS A 83 7.17 4.45 8.54
CA LYS A 83 8.15 3.53 7.94
C LYS A 83 7.57 2.13 7.77
N ASP A 84 6.87 1.63 8.78
CA ASP A 84 6.24 0.31 8.74
C ASP A 84 5.18 0.26 7.63
N LEU A 85 4.33 1.30 7.52
CA LEU A 85 3.35 1.42 6.43
C LEU A 85 4.03 1.44 5.06
N LYS A 86 5.08 2.24 4.90
CA LYS A 86 5.86 2.28 3.65
C LYS A 86 6.42 0.91 3.30
N GLN A 87 7.01 0.21 4.27
CA GLN A 87 7.61 -1.10 4.04
C GLN A 87 6.55 -2.10 3.56
N GLU A 88 5.39 -2.13 4.23
CA GLU A 88 4.31 -3.03 3.84
C GLU A 88 3.79 -2.77 2.43
N LEU A 89 3.68 -1.48 2.03
CA LEU A 89 3.30 -1.12 0.65
C LEU A 89 4.36 -1.58 -0.37
N GLN A 90 5.64 -1.48 -0.02
CA GLN A 90 6.72 -1.95 -0.89
C GLN A 90 6.74 -3.48 -1.00
N ASP A 91 6.49 -4.18 0.11
CA ASP A 91 6.43 -5.63 0.15
C ASP A 91 5.22 -6.13 -0.68
N ALA A 92 4.05 -5.54 -0.49
CA ALA A 92 2.85 -5.87 -1.27
C ALA A 92 3.05 -5.63 -2.78
N ALA A 93 3.67 -4.50 -3.16
CA ALA A 93 3.98 -4.23 -4.57
C ALA A 93 5.00 -5.22 -5.15
N LEU A 94 6.00 -5.60 -4.36
CA LEU A 94 7.02 -6.57 -4.79
C LEU A 94 6.41 -7.96 -4.95
N ASP A 95 5.53 -8.38 -4.04
CA ASP A 95 4.86 -9.67 -4.12
C ASP A 95 3.93 -9.73 -5.35
N GLN A 96 3.17 -8.67 -5.64
CA GLN A 96 2.42 -8.55 -6.89
C GLN A 96 3.32 -8.68 -8.13
N ALA A 97 4.44 -7.96 -8.16
CA ALA A 97 5.38 -8.03 -9.27
C ALA A 97 6.01 -9.43 -9.42
N GLN A 98 6.28 -10.13 -8.32
CA GLN A 98 6.79 -11.50 -8.34
C GLN A 98 5.76 -12.50 -8.86
N GLU A 99 4.48 -12.37 -8.47
CA GLU A 99 3.41 -13.21 -9.00
C GLU A 99 3.26 -13.03 -10.50
N LEU A 100 3.32 -11.80 -10.99
CA LEU A 100 3.28 -11.48 -12.42
C LEU A 100 4.45 -12.14 -13.18
N VAL A 101 5.68 -12.04 -12.66
CA VAL A 101 6.86 -12.68 -13.28
C VAL A 101 6.75 -14.21 -13.27
N LYS A 102 6.26 -14.81 -12.17
CA LYS A 102 6.02 -16.26 -12.11
C LYS A 102 4.98 -16.70 -13.13
N LEU A 103 3.90 -15.96 -13.29
CA LEU A 103 2.90 -16.22 -14.32
C LEU A 103 3.52 -16.11 -15.72
N PHE A 104 4.44 -15.16 -15.95
CA PHE A 104 5.14 -15.07 -17.23
C PHE A 104 6.05 -16.28 -17.52
N ASP A 105 6.79 -16.75 -16.51
CA ASP A 105 7.74 -17.87 -16.68
C ASP A 105 7.03 -19.24 -16.71
N GLU A 106 6.04 -19.47 -15.83
CA GLU A 106 5.30 -20.74 -15.76
C GLU A 106 4.29 -20.86 -16.89
N VAL A 107 3.68 -19.74 -17.30
CA VAL A 107 2.67 -19.77 -18.33
C VAL A 107 3.34 -19.55 -19.68
N HIS A 108 3.68 -20.65 -20.33
CA HIS A 108 3.85 -20.72 -21.78
C HIS A 108 2.54 -20.40 -22.53
N ILE A 109 1.75 -19.39 -22.12
CA ILE A 109 0.41 -19.10 -22.64
C ILE A 109 0.47 -18.87 -24.14
N LEU A 110 1.53 -18.21 -24.62
CA LEU A 110 1.77 -18.04 -26.05
C LEU A 110 2.05 -19.38 -26.76
N SER A 111 2.75 -20.30 -26.10
CA SER A 111 2.97 -21.66 -26.61
C SER A 111 1.70 -22.49 -26.60
N TYR A 112 0.88 -22.39 -25.54
CA TYR A 112 -0.40 -23.08 -25.42
C TYR A 112 -1.42 -22.55 -26.42
N LEU A 113 -1.56 -21.22 -26.55
CA LEU A 113 -2.34 -20.57 -27.61
C LEU A 113 -1.91 -21.05 -28.99
N LYS A 114 -0.59 -21.03 -29.27
CA LYS A 114 -0.04 -21.51 -30.53
C LYS A 114 -0.36 -22.99 -30.77
N THR A 115 -0.19 -23.84 -29.76
CA THR A 115 -0.40 -25.29 -29.88
C THR A 115 -1.87 -25.62 -30.07
N SER A 116 -2.76 -25.00 -29.31
CA SER A 116 -4.22 -25.17 -29.44
C SER A 116 -4.73 -24.65 -30.79
N ALA A 117 -4.20 -23.53 -31.28
CA ALA A 117 -4.51 -23.02 -32.61
C ALA A 117 -4.07 -23.98 -33.73
N ILE A 118 -2.86 -24.54 -33.63
CA ILE A 118 -2.35 -25.54 -34.59
C ILE A 118 -3.19 -26.83 -34.53
N ALA A 119 -3.59 -27.26 -33.34
CA ALA A 119 -4.43 -28.45 -33.15
C ALA A 119 -5.89 -28.24 -33.58
N GLY A 120 -6.32 -27.00 -33.81
CA GLY A 120 -7.71 -26.65 -34.13
C GLY A 120 -8.67 -26.83 -32.95
N ASP A 121 -8.14 -26.93 -31.73
CA ASP A 121 -8.91 -27.11 -30.50
C ASP A 121 -9.44 -25.75 -30.04
N LYS A 122 -10.65 -25.41 -30.51
CA LYS A 122 -11.26 -24.08 -30.32
C LYS A 122 -11.58 -23.79 -28.85
N ASP A 123 -12.06 -24.79 -28.12
CA ASP A 123 -12.47 -24.62 -26.72
C ASP A 123 -11.25 -24.24 -25.85
N LYS A 124 -10.12 -24.93 -26.05
CA LYS A 124 -8.87 -24.56 -25.34
C LYS A 124 -8.27 -23.26 -25.83
N LEU A 125 -8.43 -22.94 -27.12
CA LEU A 125 -7.93 -21.67 -27.67
C LEU A 125 -8.66 -20.48 -27.03
N GLU A 126 -9.98 -20.59 -26.84
CA GLU A 126 -10.80 -19.58 -26.16
C GLU A 126 -10.39 -19.43 -24.69
N GLU A 127 -10.26 -20.55 -23.95
CA GLU A 127 -9.79 -20.54 -22.55
C GLU A 127 -8.43 -19.85 -22.38
N PHE A 128 -7.44 -20.18 -23.21
CA PHE A 128 -6.12 -19.56 -23.12
C PHE A 128 -6.12 -18.09 -23.59
N SER A 129 -7.05 -17.70 -24.45
CA SER A 129 -7.21 -16.30 -24.90
C SER A 129 -7.79 -15.42 -23.79
N GLU A 130 -8.76 -15.94 -23.03
CA GLU A 130 -9.29 -15.26 -21.85
C GLU A 130 -8.19 -15.06 -20.80
N LYS A 131 -7.47 -16.14 -20.44
CA LYS A 131 -6.34 -16.06 -19.49
C LYS A 131 -5.24 -15.09 -19.93
N PHE A 132 -4.95 -15.02 -21.23
CA PHE A 132 -3.97 -14.05 -21.74
C PHE A 132 -4.48 -12.61 -21.64
N SER A 133 -5.77 -12.39 -21.82
CA SER A 133 -6.39 -11.06 -21.68
C SER A 133 -6.38 -10.60 -20.22
N GLU A 134 -6.77 -11.47 -19.28
CA GLU A 134 -6.67 -11.21 -17.84
C GLU A 134 -5.21 -10.90 -17.42
N TYR A 135 -4.25 -11.64 -17.98
CA TYR A 135 -2.83 -11.37 -17.75
C TYR A 135 -2.39 -10.01 -18.30
N ALA A 136 -2.80 -9.66 -19.53
CA ALA A 136 -2.47 -8.37 -20.13
C ALA A 136 -3.04 -7.19 -19.34
N GLU A 137 -4.26 -7.35 -18.80
CA GLU A 137 -4.87 -6.40 -17.87
C GLU A 137 -4.05 -6.29 -16.57
N HIS A 138 -3.68 -7.42 -15.97
CA HIS A 138 -2.85 -7.41 -14.75
C HIS A 138 -1.50 -6.71 -14.95
N VAL A 139 -0.84 -6.90 -16.11
CA VAL A 139 0.41 -6.20 -16.46
C VAL A 139 0.21 -4.70 -16.65
N GLN A 140 -0.96 -4.28 -17.11
CA GLN A 140 -1.26 -2.87 -17.27
C GLN A 140 -1.55 -2.18 -15.93
N ASP A 141 -2.07 -2.93 -14.95
CA ASP A 141 -2.43 -2.42 -13.63
C ASP A 141 -1.25 -2.32 -12.65
N VAL A 142 -0.18 -3.12 -12.85
CA VAL A 142 1.06 -3.13 -12.04
C VAL A 142 2.10 -2.15 -12.58
#